data_AF-A0A182U2V2-F1
#
_entry.id   AF-A0A182U2V2-F1
#
_cell.length_a   1.000
_cell.length_b   1.000
_cell.length_c   1.000
_cell.angle_alpha   90.00
_cell.angle_beta   90.00
_cell.angle_gamma   90.00
#
_symmetry.space_group_name_H-M   'P 1'
#
loop_
_entity.id
_entity.type
_entity.pdbx_description
1 polymer ?
#
loop_
_entity_poly.entity_id
_entity_poly.type
_entity_poly.pdbx_seq_one_letter_code
_entity_poly.pdbx_strand_id
1 'polypeptide(L)'
;MGGQQDTSPHSHTVLTTCFLHLPLMSPVHRRMFPTVRVSFSGPLRQVTPADRYVVLLDVVPVDNRRYRYAYHRSAWLVAGKADPPPPARLYAHPDTPLGADALRKQVISFEKVKLTNNEMDKNGQIVLNSMHRYQPRIHLARLGPGQNIPITPKELAEVDHKTYVFPETIFTAVTAYQNQLITKLKIDSNPFAKGFRDSSRLTDFDR
;
A
#
# COMPACT_ATOMS: atom_id res chain seq x y z
N MET A 1 18.22 -23.31 -35.10
CA MET A 1 17.90 -23.10 -33.67
C MET A 1 17.42 -21.66 -33.53
N GLY A 2 16.11 -21.45 -33.58
CA GLY A 2 15.49 -20.12 -33.54
C GLY A 2 15.35 -19.65 -32.09
N GLY A 3 15.98 -18.52 -31.76
CA GLY A 3 15.77 -17.82 -30.51
C GLY A 3 14.45 -17.06 -30.58
N GLN A 4 13.48 -17.48 -29.78
CA GLN A 4 12.19 -16.82 -29.66
C GLN A 4 12.37 -15.58 -28.78
N GLN A 5 12.29 -14.40 -29.41
CA GLN A 5 12.18 -13.12 -28.74
C GLN A 5 10.81 -13.06 -28.07
N ASP A 6 10.78 -13.05 -26.74
CA ASP A 6 9.57 -12.92 -25.96
C ASP A 6 9.17 -11.44 -25.90
N THR A 7 8.31 -11.03 -26.84
CA THR A 7 7.69 -9.70 -26.86
C THR A 7 6.50 -9.70 -25.90
N SER A 8 6.75 -9.35 -24.63
CA SER A 8 5.69 -9.08 -23.66
C SER A 8 4.96 -7.77 -23.98
N PRO A 9 3.62 -7.78 -24.19
CA PRO A 9 2.87 -6.57 -24.49
C PRO A 9 2.75 -5.73 -23.22
N HIS A 10 3.21 -4.48 -23.34
CA HIS A 10 3.12 -3.46 -22.32
C HIS A 10 1.65 -3.20 -21.94
N SER A 11 1.25 -3.61 -20.75
CA SER A 11 0.02 -3.11 -20.12
C SER A 11 0.40 -1.93 -19.24
N HIS A 12 0.42 -0.75 -19.85
CA HIS A 12 0.65 0.51 -19.13
C HIS A 12 -0.61 0.88 -18.33
N THR A 13 -0.51 0.79 -17.00
CA THR A 13 -1.41 1.50 -16.09
C THR A 13 -0.56 2.47 -15.27
N VAL A 14 -0.72 3.76 -15.55
CA VAL A 14 -0.04 4.85 -14.83
C VAL A 14 -0.79 5.11 -13.52
N LEU A 15 -0.15 4.85 -12.37
CA LEU A 15 -0.57 5.41 -11.09
C LEU A 15 0.65 5.80 -10.23
N THR A 16 0.95 7.10 -10.31
CA THR A 16 1.61 8.01 -9.36
C THR A 16 2.30 7.41 -8.12
N THR A 17 3.62 7.61 -8.08
CA THR A 17 4.57 7.54 -6.95
C THR A 17 3.93 7.55 -5.56
N CYS A 18 3.99 6.42 -4.81
CA CYS A 18 3.55 6.44 -3.42
C CYS A 18 4.69 6.83 -2.48
N PHE A 19 4.70 8.08 -2.04
CA PHE A 19 5.39 8.44 -0.80
C PHE A 19 4.48 8.11 0.38
N LEU A 20 4.35 6.85 0.79
CA LEU A 20 3.70 6.59 2.09
C LEU A 20 4.62 7.12 3.20
N HIS A 21 4.21 8.22 3.83
CA HIS A 21 4.81 8.68 5.07
C HIS A 21 3.62 8.98 5.97
N LEU A 22 3.51 8.24 7.07
CA LEU A 22 2.42 8.36 8.02
C LEU A 22 2.34 9.82 8.50
N PRO A 23 1.17 10.49 8.41
CA PRO A 23 0.93 11.67 9.22
C PRO A 23 0.93 11.24 10.68
N LEU A 24 1.41 12.14 11.52
CA LEU A 24 1.25 12.20 12.98
C LEU A 24 0.38 11.09 13.58
N MET A 25 0.94 10.32 14.51
CA MET A 25 0.24 9.33 15.34
C MET A 25 -0.83 9.98 16.26
N SER A 26 -1.87 10.59 15.71
CA SER A 26 -3.13 10.83 16.40
C SER A 26 -4.21 9.87 15.88
N PRO A 27 -5.22 9.50 16.68
CA PRO A 27 -6.21 8.46 16.36
C PRO A 27 -6.99 8.67 15.04
N VAL A 28 -6.93 9.87 14.46
CA VAL A 28 -7.83 10.32 13.38
C VAL A 28 -7.20 10.23 11.98
N HIS A 29 -5.87 10.16 11.83
CA HIS A 29 -5.21 10.42 10.52
C HIS A 29 -4.32 9.29 9.94
N ARG A 30 -4.60 8.02 10.24
CA ARG A 30 -3.74 6.86 9.91
C ARG A 30 -3.95 6.21 8.51
N ARG A 31 -4.40 6.97 7.52
CA ARG A 31 -4.66 6.44 6.16
C ARG A 31 -3.44 6.60 5.27
N MET A 32 -3.27 5.67 4.33
CA MET A 32 -2.22 5.77 3.32
C MET A 32 -2.49 6.96 2.39
N PHE A 33 -1.49 7.83 2.21
CA PHE A 33 -1.49 8.87 1.20
C PHE A 33 -0.17 8.82 0.42
N PRO A 34 -0.17 8.85 -0.93
CA PRO A 34 -1.35 8.76 -1.77
C PRO A 34 -2.08 7.43 -1.58
N THR A 35 -3.38 7.42 -1.88
CA THR A 35 -4.20 6.23 -1.76
C THR A 35 -3.86 5.26 -2.88
N VAL A 36 -3.66 3.98 -2.54
CA VAL A 36 -3.51 2.92 -3.55
C VAL A 36 -4.87 2.69 -4.21
N ARG A 37 -4.91 2.85 -5.53
CA ARG A 37 -6.09 2.57 -6.36
C ARG A 37 -5.68 1.61 -7.46
N VAL A 38 -6.56 0.70 -7.85
CA VAL A 38 -6.28 -0.28 -8.91
C VAL A 38 -7.50 -0.49 -9.79
N SER A 39 -7.27 -0.83 -11.06
CA SER A 39 -8.30 -1.27 -12.00
C SER A 39 -7.78 -2.48 -12.77
N PHE A 40 -8.70 -3.37 -13.17
CA PHE A 40 -8.36 -4.63 -13.82
C PHE A 40 -8.98 -4.68 -15.21
N SER A 41 -8.19 -4.39 -16.25
CA SER A 41 -8.66 -4.34 -17.64
C SER A 41 -8.22 -5.53 -18.50
N GLY A 42 -7.36 -6.41 -17.98
CA GLY A 42 -6.82 -7.56 -18.72
C GLY A 42 -7.77 -8.76 -18.81
N PRO A 43 -7.46 -9.74 -19.67
CA PRO A 43 -8.25 -10.96 -19.79
C PRO A 43 -8.20 -11.77 -18.49
N LEU A 44 -9.38 -12.07 -17.93
CA LEU A 44 -9.53 -13.01 -16.83
C LEU A 44 -9.51 -14.43 -17.42
N ARG A 45 -8.58 -15.29 -16.97
CA ARG A 45 -8.49 -16.67 -17.47
C ARG A 45 -9.60 -17.51 -16.85
N GLN A 46 -10.22 -18.38 -17.66
CA GLN A 46 -11.18 -19.41 -17.22
C GLN A 46 -12.30 -18.87 -16.30
N VAL A 47 -13.03 -17.86 -16.75
CA VAL A 47 -14.16 -17.28 -15.99
C VAL A 47 -15.39 -18.16 -16.12
N THR A 48 -15.86 -18.72 -15.00
CA THR A 48 -17.22 -19.26 -14.92
C THR A 48 -18.20 -18.19 -14.41
N PRO A 49 -19.50 -18.24 -14.76
CA PRO A 49 -20.48 -17.30 -14.23
C PRO A 49 -20.63 -17.33 -12.70
N ALA A 50 -20.24 -18.44 -12.06
CA ALA A 50 -20.28 -18.61 -10.61
C ALA A 50 -19.02 -18.07 -9.91
N ASP A 51 -17.94 -17.79 -10.65
CA ASP A 51 -16.68 -17.32 -10.09
C ASP A 51 -16.84 -15.93 -9.47
N ARG A 52 -16.19 -15.76 -8.32
CA ARG A 52 -16.14 -14.52 -7.58
C ARG A 52 -14.70 -14.07 -7.42
N TYR A 53 -14.47 -12.76 -7.42
CA TYR A 53 -13.14 -12.17 -7.34
C TYR A 53 -12.99 -11.35 -6.08
N VAL A 54 -11.91 -11.61 -5.35
CA VAL A 54 -11.52 -10.85 -4.16
C VAL A 54 -10.26 -10.08 -4.49
N VAL A 55 -10.26 -8.81 -4.11
CA VAL A 55 -9.10 -7.93 -4.21
C VAL A 55 -8.60 -7.63 -2.80
N LEU A 56 -7.35 -8.01 -2.55
CA LEU A 56 -6.71 -7.96 -1.25
C LEU A 56 -5.49 -7.05 -1.31
N LEU A 57 -5.11 -6.49 -0.17
CA LEU A 57 -3.87 -5.78 0.05
C LEU A 57 -3.13 -6.43 1.23
N ASP A 58 -1.83 -6.70 1.04
CA ASP A 58 -0.92 -6.84 2.17
C ASP A 58 0.25 -5.85 2.07
N VAL A 59 1.05 -5.81 3.12
CA VAL A 59 2.23 -4.97 3.22
C VAL A 59 3.36 -5.81 3.82
N VAL A 60 4.39 -6.06 3.03
CA VAL A 60 5.51 -6.95 3.42
C VAL A 60 6.80 -6.16 3.61
N PRO A 61 7.70 -6.58 4.53
CA PRO A 61 9.00 -5.95 4.70
C PRO A 61 9.84 -6.11 3.43
N VAL A 62 10.56 -5.05 3.04
CA VAL A 62 11.47 -5.06 1.87
C VAL A 62 12.79 -5.74 2.20
N ASP A 63 13.29 -5.53 3.42
CA ASP A 63 14.56 -6.04 3.89
C ASP A 63 14.55 -6.27 5.41
N ASN A 64 15.62 -6.89 5.91
CA ASN A 64 15.83 -7.16 7.33
C ASN A 64 16.66 -6.04 8.00
N ARG A 65 16.36 -4.77 7.69
CA ARG A 65 17.10 -3.61 8.22
C ARG A 65 16.18 -2.62 8.92
N ARG A 66 16.69 -2.07 10.03
CA ARG A 66 16.13 -0.91 10.69
C ARG A 66 16.86 0.34 10.20
N TYR A 67 16.12 1.40 9.91
CA TYR A 67 16.65 2.63 9.34
C TYR A 67 16.67 3.79 10.35
N ARG A 68 17.48 4.80 10.06
CA ARG A 68 17.42 6.12 10.70
C ARG A 68 17.60 7.21 9.66
N TYR A 69 17.01 8.37 9.88
CA TYR A 69 17.23 9.52 9.01
C TYR A 69 18.39 10.37 9.53
N ALA A 70 19.38 10.64 8.68
CA ALA A 70 20.50 11.52 8.98
C ALA A 70 20.22 12.92 8.44
N TYR A 71 19.78 13.83 9.31
CA TYR A 71 19.38 15.19 8.94
C TYR A 71 20.47 15.97 8.21
N HIS A 72 21.72 15.91 8.68
CA HIS A 72 22.85 16.61 8.06
C HIS A 72 23.21 16.12 6.64
N ARG A 73 22.72 14.95 6.22
CA ARG A 73 22.92 14.38 4.88
C ARG A 73 21.63 14.31 4.06
N SER A 74 20.50 14.68 4.67
CA SER A 74 19.16 14.47 4.09
C SER A 74 18.96 13.06 3.54
N ALA A 75 19.43 12.04 4.26
CA ALA A 75 19.51 10.66 3.76
C ALA A 75 19.08 9.61 4.79
N TRP A 76 18.49 8.53 4.29
CA TRP A 76 18.20 7.33 5.08
C TRP A 76 19.46 6.46 5.21
N LEU A 77 19.81 6.08 6.43
CA LEU A 77 20.93 5.21 6.75
C LEU A 77 20.45 3.95 7.45
N VAL A 78 21.18 2.85 7.28
CA VAL A 78 20.96 1.63 8.06
C VAL A 78 21.43 1.87 9.49
N ALA A 79 20.55 1.62 10.45
CA ALA A 79 20.81 1.74 11.88
C ALA A 79 21.13 0.38 12.52
N GLY A 80 20.64 -0.72 11.96
CA GLY A 80 20.87 -2.07 12.48
C GLY A 80 19.99 -3.12 11.80
N LYS A 81 19.89 -4.29 12.44
CA LYS A 81 18.97 -5.37 12.06
C LYS A 81 17.52 -4.96 12.30
N ALA A 82 16.58 -5.47 11.51
CA ALA A 82 15.17 -5.20 11.73
C ALA A 82 14.66 -5.80 13.06
N ASP A 83 13.66 -5.14 13.61
CA ASP A 83 12.87 -5.67 14.73
C ASP A 83 12.02 -6.87 14.23
N PRO A 84 11.63 -7.81 15.11
CA PRO A 84 10.76 -8.93 14.73
C PRO A 84 9.50 -8.42 14.00
N PRO A 85 9.15 -8.98 12.82
CA PRO A 85 8.01 -8.50 12.06
C PRO A 85 6.70 -8.81 12.80
N PRO A 86 5.72 -7.90 12.77
CA PRO A 86 4.39 -8.19 13.31
C PRO A 86 3.70 -9.29 12.48
N PRO A 87 2.67 -9.96 13.02
CA PRO A 87 1.89 -10.94 12.27
C PRO A 87 1.35 -10.35 10.96
N ALA A 88 1.57 -11.07 9.86
CA ALA A 88 1.09 -10.64 8.55
C ALA A 88 -0.44 -10.61 8.51
N ARG A 89 -1.00 -9.57 7.90
CA ARG A 89 -2.45 -9.36 7.78
C ARG A 89 -2.82 -9.12 6.33
N LEU A 90 -3.90 -9.77 5.88
CA LEU A 90 -4.56 -9.46 4.63
C LEU A 90 -5.71 -8.51 4.87
N TYR A 91 -5.74 -7.42 4.11
CA TYR A 91 -6.90 -6.54 4.04
C TYR A 91 -7.72 -6.90 2.81
N ALA A 92 -8.92 -7.45 3.01
CA ALA A 92 -9.89 -7.63 1.94
C ALA A 92 -10.64 -6.32 1.67
N HIS A 93 -10.75 -5.94 0.40
CA HIS A 93 -11.53 -4.76 0.04
C HIS A 93 -13.01 -4.98 0.37
N PRO A 94 -13.70 -4.03 1.04
CA PRO A 94 -15.07 -4.22 1.53
C PRO A 94 -16.10 -4.48 0.42
N ASP A 95 -15.83 -4.00 -0.79
CA ASP A 95 -16.73 -4.21 -1.94
C ASP A 95 -16.58 -5.60 -2.57
N THR A 96 -15.67 -6.44 -2.07
CA THR A 96 -15.46 -7.81 -2.57
C THR A 96 -16.26 -8.83 -1.75
N PRO A 97 -16.71 -9.97 -2.32
CA PRO A 97 -16.39 -10.49 -3.65
C PRO A 97 -17.15 -9.82 -4.80
N LEU A 98 -16.48 -9.64 -5.94
CA LEU A 98 -17.03 -9.04 -7.16
C LEU A 98 -17.24 -10.10 -8.25
N GLY A 99 -18.25 -9.90 -9.11
CA GLY A 99 -18.34 -10.62 -10.38
C GLY A 99 -17.32 -10.07 -11.40
N ALA A 100 -17.03 -10.86 -12.43
CA ALA A 100 -16.05 -10.50 -13.47
C ALA A 100 -16.34 -9.16 -14.16
N ASP A 101 -17.62 -8.84 -14.44
CA ASP A 101 -17.99 -7.58 -15.08
C ASP A 101 -17.83 -6.37 -14.16
N ALA A 102 -18.19 -6.51 -12.89
CA ALA A 102 -18.03 -5.43 -11.91
C ALA A 102 -16.54 -5.13 -11.67
N LEU A 103 -15.71 -6.18 -11.56
CA LEU A 103 -14.26 -6.07 -11.40
C LEU A 103 -13.61 -5.25 -12.52
N ARG A 104 -14.07 -5.42 -13.77
CA ARG A 104 -13.52 -4.72 -14.94
C ARG A 104 -13.90 -3.25 -15.04
N LYS A 105 -15.07 -2.88 -14.51
CA LYS A 105 -15.63 -1.52 -14.65
C LYS A 105 -15.22 -0.59 -13.51
N GLN A 106 -14.89 -1.15 -12.34
CA GLN A 106 -14.67 -0.37 -11.13
C GLN A 106 -13.18 -0.09 -10.90
N VAL A 107 -12.88 1.12 -10.42
CA VAL A 107 -11.61 1.42 -9.75
C VAL A 107 -11.75 1.09 -8.28
N ILE A 108 -10.94 0.17 -7.79
CA ILE A 108 -10.91 -0.27 -6.39
C ILE A 108 -9.95 0.66 -5.62
N SER A 109 -10.41 1.21 -4.49
CA SER A 109 -9.69 2.24 -3.73
C SER A 109 -9.45 1.80 -2.30
N PHE A 110 -8.18 1.69 -1.90
CA PHE A 110 -7.79 1.30 -0.54
C PHE A 110 -7.76 2.48 0.43
N GLU A 111 -8.64 3.48 0.26
CA GLU A 111 -8.69 4.69 1.10
C GLU A 111 -9.04 4.39 2.57
N LYS A 112 -9.75 3.28 2.82
CA LYS A 112 -10.18 2.85 4.16
C LYS A 112 -9.10 2.06 4.90
N VAL A 113 -8.01 1.68 4.23
CA VAL A 113 -6.89 0.97 4.87
C VAL A 113 -6.23 1.87 5.91
N LYS A 114 -6.02 1.30 7.09
CA LYS A 114 -5.33 1.94 8.20
C LYS A 114 -4.07 1.16 8.56
N LEU A 115 -3.00 1.89 8.80
CA LEU A 115 -1.74 1.36 9.31
C LEU A 115 -1.61 1.70 10.80
N THR A 116 -1.02 0.80 11.58
CA THR A 116 -0.81 0.99 13.02
C THR A 116 0.55 0.45 13.45
N ASN A 117 1.11 0.99 14.53
CA ASN A 117 2.26 0.42 15.21
C ASN A 117 1.88 -0.29 16.52
N ASN A 118 0.58 -0.41 16.81
CA ASN A 118 0.10 -1.17 17.95
C ASN A 118 0.09 -2.66 17.61
N GLU A 119 1.05 -3.41 18.16
CA GLU A 119 1.19 -4.85 17.96
C GLU A 119 -0.03 -5.65 18.45
N MET A 120 -0.76 -5.12 19.44
CA MET A 120 -1.96 -5.73 20.00
C MET A 120 -3.24 -5.24 19.32
N ASP A 121 -3.17 -4.71 18.11
CA ASP A 121 -4.36 -4.20 17.41
C ASP A 121 -5.42 -5.29 17.20
N LYS A 122 -6.64 -5.04 17.65
CA LYS A 122 -7.81 -5.92 17.50
C LYS A 122 -8.77 -5.45 16.40
N ASN A 123 -8.48 -4.33 15.74
CA ASN A 123 -9.38 -3.69 14.77
C ASN A 123 -9.11 -4.10 13.32
N GLY A 124 -8.25 -5.11 13.10
CA GLY A 124 -7.87 -5.56 11.76
C GLY A 124 -7.03 -4.56 10.96
N GLN A 125 -6.39 -3.59 11.62
CA GLN A 125 -5.48 -2.64 10.95
C GLN A 125 -4.17 -3.34 10.57
N ILE A 126 -3.49 -2.89 9.52
CA ILE A 126 -2.19 -3.47 9.15
C ILE A 126 -1.13 -2.95 10.13
N VAL A 127 -0.50 -3.85 10.87
CA VAL A 127 0.51 -3.53 11.87
C VAL A 127 1.88 -3.44 11.19
N LEU A 128 2.63 -2.37 11.44
CA LEU A 128 3.98 -2.15 10.90
C LEU A 128 4.92 -1.63 11.99
N ASN A 129 6.18 -2.04 11.91
CA ASN A 129 7.24 -1.50 12.75
C ASN A 129 7.71 -0.16 12.18
N SER A 130 7.83 0.85 13.04
CA SER A 130 8.39 2.14 12.64
C SER A 130 9.84 1.98 12.19
N MET A 131 10.30 2.84 11.30
CA MET A 131 11.66 2.91 10.75
C MET A 131 12.07 1.70 9.91
N HIS A 132 11.11 1.00 9.30
CA HIS A 132 11.33 -0.13 8.40
C HIS A 132 10.74 0.14 7.02
N ARG A 133 11.32 -0.48 5.98
CA ARG A 133 10.85 -0.37 4.60
C ARG A 133 9.86 -1.46 4.25
N TYR A 134 8.79 -1.07 3.56
CA TYR A 134 7.67 -1.94 3.23
C TYR A 134 7.24 -1.81 1.77
N GLN A 135 6.79 -2.93 1.20
CA GLN A 135 6.21 -3.04 -0.13
C GLN A 135 4.73 -3.43 0.00
N PRO A 136 3.79 -2.54 -0.35
CA PRO A 136 2.41 -2.90 -0.59
C PRO A 136 2.29 -3.90 -1.75
N ARG A 137 1.45 -4.93 -1.62
CA ARG A 137 1.15 -5.86 -2.73
C ARG A 137 -0.36 -6.01 -2.88
N ILE A 138 -0.81 -6.05 -4.12
CA ILE A 138 -2.21 -6.22 -4.46
C ILE A 138 -2.42 -7.64 -4.95
N HIS A 139 -3.40 -8.34 -4.39
CA HIS A 139 -3.74 -9.69 -4.81
C HIS A 139 -5.13 -9.70 -5.43
N LEU A 140 -5.25 -10.35 -6.57
CA LEU A 140 -6.54 -10.69 -7.17
C LEU A 140 -6.71 -12.21 -7.03
N ALA A 141 -7.59 -12.62 -6.13
CA ALA A 141 -7.93 -14.02 -5.88
C ALA A 141 -9.27 -14.38 -6.53
N ARG A 142 -9.35 -15.55 -7.14
CA ARG A 142 -10.57 -16.14 -7.68
C ARG A 142 -11.09 -17.18 -6.69
N LEU A 143 -12.35 -17.02 -6.32
CA LEU A 143 -13.10 -17.92 -5.45
C LEU A 143 -14.11 -18.70 -6.29
N GLY A 144 -14.05 -20.02 -6.19
CA GLY A 144 -15.09 -20.92 -6.64
C GLY A 144 -16.29 -20.95 -5.68
N PRO A 145 -17.37 -21.64 -6.05
CA PRO A 145 -18.57 -21.75 -5.22
C PRO A 145 -18.25 -22.30 -3.82
N GLY A 146 -18.69 -21.60 -2.77
CA GLY A 146 -18.51 -22.03 -1.38
C GLY A 146 -17.13 -21.78 -0.77
N GLN A 147 -16.18 -21.20 -1.51
CA GLN A 147 -14.89 -20.79 -0.94
C GLN A 147 -15.01 -19.49 -0.14
N ASN A 148 -14.31 -19.43 0.99
CA ASN A 148 -14.25 -18.25 1.85
C ASN A 148 -13.19 -17.25 1.36
N ILE A 149 -13.37 -15.98 1.74
CA ILE A 149 -12.35 -14.94 1.52
C ILE A 149 -11.12 -15.28 2.37
N PRO A 150 -9.91 -15.38 1.80
CA PRO A 150 -8.71 -15.65 2.57
C PRO A 150 -8.39 -14.47 3.51
N ILE A 151 -8.21 -14.76 4.79
CA ILE A 151 -7.89 -13.77 5.83
C ILE A 151 -6.42 -13.84 6.27
N THR A 152 -5.72 -14.93 5.92
CA THR A 152 -4.29 -15.11 6.19
C THR A 152 -3.48 -15.34 4.91
N PRO A 153 -2.18 -14.99 4.88
CA PRO A 153 -1.33 -15.29 3.72
C PRO A 153 -1.26 -16.79 3.39
N LYS A 154 -1.44 -17.66 4.38
CA LYS A 154 -1.50 -19.11 4.18
C LYS A 154 -2.74 -19.50 3.37
N GLU A 155 -3.93 -19.03 3.77
CA GLU A 155 -5.17 -19.26 3.02
C GLU A 155 -5.12 -18.67 1.62
N LEU A 156 -4.47 -17.49 1.46
CA LEU A 156 -4.28 -16.89 0.14
C LEU A 156 -3.46 -17.79 -0.79
N ALA A 157 -2.44 -18.48 -0.27
CA ALA A 157 -1.62 -19.40 -1.06
C ALA A 157 -2.38 -20.66 -1.52
N GLU A 158 -3.50 -21.00 -0.86
CA GLU A 158 -4.35 -22.15 -1.18
C GLU A 158 -5.42 -21.82 -2.23
N VAL A 159 -5.62 -20.54 -2.57
CA VAL A 159 -6.56 -20.09 -3.61
C VAL A 159 -5.83 -19.64 -4.88
N ASP A 160 -6.52 -19.80 -6.01
CA ASP A 160 -6.07 -19.30 -7.31
C ASP A 160 -5.99 -17.77 -7.27
N HIS A 161 -4.78 -17.23 -7.20
CA HIS A 161 -4.56 -15.79 -7.08
C HIS A 161 -3.37 -15.30 -7.88
N LYS A 162 -3.41 -14.02 -8.25
CA LYS A 162 -2.28 -13.31 -8.84
C LYS A 162 -1.89 -12.12 -7.97
N THR A 163 -0.60 -11.97 -7.73
CA THR A 163 -0.02 -10.86 -6.98
C THR A 163 0.58 -9.83 -7.92
N TYR A 164 0.27 -8.55 -7.68
CA TYR A 164 0.78 -7.39 -8.39
C TYR A 164 1.61 -6.55 -7.42
N VAL A 165 2.83 -6.24 -7.83
CA VAL A 165 3.80 -5.49 -7.04
C VAL A 165 4.26 -4.29 -7.84
N PHE A 166 4.20 -3.12 -7.21
CA PHE A 166 4.58 -1.83 -7.81
C PHE A 166 5.75 -1.26 -7.00
N PRO A 167 7.00 -1.37 -7.47
CA PRO A 167 8.19 -0.93 -6.72
C PRO A 167 8.15 0.56 -6.30
N GLU A 168 7.49 1.40 -7.10
CA GLU A 168 7.24 2.81 -6.83
C GLU A 168 6.32 3.05 -5.61
N THR A 169 5.76 1.97 -5.04
CA THR A 169 4.93 2.03 -3.82
C THR A 169 5.68 1.68 -2.54
N ILE A 170 6.98 1.39 -2.62
CA ILE A 170 7.82 1.15 -1.46
C ILE A 170 7.86 2.39 -0.57
N PHE A 171 7.77 2.18 0.74
CA PHE A 171 7.82 3.26 1.70
C PHE A 171 8.52 2.90 3.00
N THR A 172 8.85 3.91 3.81
CA THR A 172 9.38 3.71 5.18
C THR A 172 8.31 4.09 6.18
N ALA A 173 7.89 3.16 7.04
CA ALA A 173 6.96 3.46 8.12
C ALA A 173 7.65 4.37 9.14
N VAL A 174 6.97 5.42 9.63
CA VAL A 174 7.51 6.35 10.63
C VAL A 174 6.40 6.78 11.59
N THR A 175 6.76 7.20 12.79
CA THR A 175 5.82 7.78 13.76
C THR A 175 5.67 9.30 13.62
N ALA A 176 6.70 9.95 13.05
CA ALA A 176 6.74 11.36 12.71
C ALA A 176 7.58 11.58 11.44
N TYR A 177 7.25 12.60 10.65
CA TYR A 177 8.00 12.95 9.45
C TYR A 177 9.46 13.29 9.78
N GLN A 178 10.38 12.66 9.06
CA GLN A 178 11.81 12.89 9.21
C GLN A 178 12.34 13.89 8.17
N ASN A 179 11.87 13.78 6.92
CA ASN A 179 12.25 14.67 5.83
C ASN A 179 11.25 15.82 5.69
N GLN A 180 11.70 17.06 5.90
CA GLN A 180 10.85 18.25 5.81
C GLN A 180 10.28 18.49 4.41
N LEU A 181 10.97 18.06 3.34
CA LEU A 181 10.45 18.15 1.98
C LEU A 181 9.21 17.26 1.79
N ILE A 182 9.17 16.10 2.47
CA ILE A 182 7.99 15.24 2.48
C ILE A 182 6.87 15.91 3.26
N THR A 183 7.15 16.53 4.42
CA THR A 183 6.15 17.29 5.19
C THR A 183 5.48 18.35 4.31
N LYS A 184 6.29 19.14 3.58
CA LYS A 184 5.80 20.18 2.66
C LYS A 184 4.95 19.58 1.54
N LEU A 185 5.46 18.57 0.83
CA LEU A 185 4.72 17.88 -0.23
C LEU A 185 3.36 17.35 0.24
N LYS A 186 3.31 16.81 1.48
CA LYS A 186 2.07 16.32 2.09
C LYS A 186 1.08 17.42 2.40
N ILE A 187 1.54 18.53 2.97
CA ILE A 187 0.72 19.71 3.24
C ILE A 187 0.11 20.24 1.92
N ASP A 188 0.93 20.34 0.88
CA ASP A 188 0.54 20.87 -0.42
C ASP A 188 -0.42 19.94 -1.18
N SER A 189 -0.22 18.63 -1.11
CA SER A 189 -0.93 17.66 -1.95
C SER A 189 -2.14 17.02 -1.27
N ASN A 190 -2.15 16.87 0.06
CA ASN A 190 -3.26 16.23 0.77
C ASN A 190 -4.37 17.25 1.05
N PRO A 191 -5.61 17.07 0.53
CA PRO A 191 -6.72 17.99 0.78
C PRO A 191 -7.03 18.19 2.26
N PHE A 192 -6.82 17.17 3.09
CA PHE A 192 -7.05 17.22 4.54
C PHE A 192 -6.00 18.03 5.31
N ALA A 193 -4.89 18.42 4.66
CA ALA A 193 -3.83 19.23 5.27
C ALA A 193 -3.89 20.72 4.86
N LYS A 194 -4.96 21.15 4.17
CA LYS A 194 -5.09 22.51 3.62
C LYS A 194 -4.86 23.62 4.65
N GLY A 195 -5.29 23.44 5.90
CA GLY A 195 -5.12 24.43 6.97
C GLY A 195 -3.66 24.77 7.33
N PHE A 196 -2.69 23.91 6.98
CA PHE A 196 -1.27 24.16 7.23
C PHE A 196 -0.57 24.88 6.07
N ARG A 197 -1.24 25.08 4.93
CA ARG A 197 -0.64 25.71 3.74
C ARG A 197 -0.36 27.20 3.99
N ASP A 198 -1.28 27.90 4.65
CA ASP A 198 -1.22 29.35 4.81
C ASP A 198 -0.27 29.80 5.93
N SER A 199 -0.01 28.94 6.93
CA SER A 199 0.97 29.22 7.99
C SER A 199 2.41 29.35 7.48
N SER A 200 2.73 28.70 6.34
CA SER A 200 4.06 28.80 5.70
C SER A 200 4.27 30.09 4.90
N ARG A 201 3.19 30.83 4.57
CA ARG A 201 3.25 32.07 3.77
C ARG A 201 3.46 33.33 4.61
N LEU A 202 3.10 33.28 5.90
CA LEU A 202 3.21 34.43 6.79
C LEU A 202 4.64 34.65 7.32
N THR A 203 5.52 33.65 7.25
CA THR A 203 6.91 33.78 7.73
C THR A 203 7.87 34.43 6.74
N ASP A 204 7.46 34.65 5.48
CA ASP A 204 8.29 35.29 4.45
C ASP A 204 8.11 36.82 4.37
N PHE A 205 7.15 37.40 5.09
CA PHE A 205 6.91 38.86 5.12
C PHE A 205 7.49 39.59 6.36
N ASP A 206 8.06 38.86 7.32
CA ASP A 206 8.63 39.42 8.57
C ASP A 206 10.15 39.18 8.70
N ARG A 207 10.90 39.24 7.60
CA ARG A 207 12.38 39.26 7.63
C ARG A 207 12.98 40.35 6.76
#